data_AF-A0A2V8F973-F1
#
_entry.id   AF-A0A2V8F973-F1
#
_cell.length_a   1.000
_cell.length_b   1.000
_cell.length_c   1.000
_cell.angle_alpha   90.00
_cell.angle_beta   90.00
_cell.angle_gamma   90.00
#
_symmetry.space_group_name_H-M   'P 1'
#
loop_
_entity.id
_entity.type
_entity.pdbx_description
1 polymer ?
#
loop_
_entity_poly.entity_id
_entity_poly.type
_entity_poly.pdbx_seq_one_letter_code
_entity_poly.pdbx_strand_id
1 'polypeptide(L)'
;MRAYRTSAGALTGVAHGPGVVIALDDAPGAKMGSAAWVEDAAAPSPTTSAGGSIVIVQPLRPARSRRPPLAGSKPGDAPFTGMSFNPIFENDRVSVIRARMEVGARESFHTHGSEAIVVHLSGGEIEDTADGKTVVKRWKHGDVEFESLGSSHSARNVGGAVDVVLVALKPR
;
A
#
# COMPACT_ATOMS: atom_id res chain seq x y z
N MET A 1 -0.87 -9.24 -6.12
CA MET A 1 0.02 -8.19 -6.73
C MET A 1 1.50 -8.58 -6.63
N ARG A 2 2.44 -7.79 -7.17
CA ARG A 2 3.89 -7.90 -6.87
C ARG A 2 4.48 -6.54 -6.51
N ALA A 3 5.48 -6.52 -5.63
CA ALA A 3 6.15 -5.29 -5.19
C ALA A 3 7.69 -5.43 -5.28
N TYR A 4 8.36 -4.34 -5.63
CA TYR A 4 9.81 -4.23 -5.72
C TYR A 4 10.27 -3.04 -4.91
N ARG A 5 11.33 -3.18 -4.11
CA ARG A 5 12.05 -2.05 -3.53
C ARG A 5 13.35 -1.87 -4.30
N THR A 6 13.58 -0.67 -4.82
CA THR A 6 14.80 -0.34 -5.57
C THR A 6 15.14 1.15 -5.44
N SER A 7 16.21 1.59 -6.08
CA SER A 7 16.53 3.00 -6.28
C SER A 7 16.08 3.47 -7.65
N ALA A 8 15.64 4.72 -7.75
CA ALA A 8 15.37 5.35 -9.03
C ALA A 8 16.61 5.28 -9.94
N GLY A 9 16.40 4.93 -11.22
CA GLY A 9 17.47 4.68 -12.19
C GLY A 9 18.12 3.29 -12.12
N ALA A 10 17.84 2.47 -11.09
CA ALA A 10 18.35 1.10 -10.94
C ALA A 10 17.23 0.06 -11.10
N LEU A 11 16.58 0.04 -12.26
CA LEU A 11 15.39 -0.79 -12.53
C LEU A 11 15.71 -2.24 -12.93
N THR A 12 16.97 -2.67 -12.85
CA THR A 12 17.38 -4.04 -13.16
C THR A 12 16.60 -5.04 -12.30
N GLY A 13 15.92 -5.98 -12.93
CA GLY A 13 15.10 -7.00 -12.24
C GLY A 13 13.65 -6.58 -11.98
N VAL A 14 13.28 -5.31 -12.21
CA VAL A 14 11.88 -4.89 -12.27
C VAL A 14 11.31 -5.44 -13.59
N ALA A 15 10.22 -6.19 -13.51
CA ALA A 15 9.64 -6.74 -14.71
C ALA A 15 8.80 -5.69 -15.44
N HIS A 16 8.84 -5.72 -16.77
CA HIS A 16 8.09 -4.79 -17.61
C HIS A 16 6.58 -4.83 -17.34
N GLY A 17 5.96 -3.69 -17.60
CA GLY A 17 4.52 -3.50 -17.53
C GLY A 17 4.09 -2.52 -16.43
N PRO A 18 2.78 -2.29 -16.35
CA PRO A 18 2.26 -1.15 -15.61
C PRO A 18 2.38 -1.34 -14.10
N GLY A 19 2.53 -0.23 -13.39
CA GLY A 19 2.65 -0.22 -11.94
C GLY A 19 2.46 1.15 -11.32
N VAL A 20 2.38 1.14 -9.99
CA VAL A 20 2.45 2.33 -9.14
C VAL A 20 3.89 2.47 -8.68
N VAL A 21 4.50 3.62 -8.92
CA VAL A 21 5.82 3.99 -8.38
C VAL A 21 5.58 4.91 -7.19
N ILE A 22 6.17 4.58 -6.04
CA ILE A 22 6.00 5.29 -4.76
C ILE A 22 7.37 5.75 -4.30
N ALA A 23 7.51 7.05 -4.03
CA ALA A 23 8.73 7.61 -3.46
C ALA A 23 8.80 7.31 -1.96
N LEU A 24 9.89 6.68 -1.53
CA LEU A 24 10.16 6.42 -0.11
C LEU A 24 10.83 7.60 0.58
N ASP A 25 11.59 8.41 -0.14
CA ASP A 25 12.34 9.54 0.41
C ASP A 25 11.96 10.85 -0.28
N ASP A 26 12.23 11.98 0.38
CA ASP A 26 12.23 13.29 -0.27
C ASP A 26 13.44 13.39 -1.22
N ALA A 27 13.19 13.80 -2.47
CA ALA A 27 14.21 13.95 -3.48
C ALA A 27 13.89 15.10 -4.46
N PRO A 28 14.85 15.57 -5.27
CA PRO A 28 14.54 16.54 -6.31
C PRO A 28 13.44 16.03 -7.26
N GLY A 29 12.28 16.69 -7.24
CA GLY A 29 11.14 16.33 -8.07
C GLY A 29 10.19 15.27 -7.49
N ALA A 30 10.45 14.74 -6.29
CA ALA A 30 9.57 13.77 -5.62
C ALA A 30 9.51 14.01 -4.10
N LYS A 31 8.31 13.89 -3.52
CA LYS A 31 8.11 13.94 -2.06
C LYS A 31 7.85 12.55 -1.52
N MET A 32 8.32 12.25 -0.31
CA MET A 32 8.02 10.98 0.36
C MET A 32 6.51 10.75 0.40
N GLY A 33 6.10 9.55 -0.02
CA GLY A 33 4.70 9.16 -0.13
C GLY A 33 3.96 9.67 -1.37
N SER A 34 4.63 10.42 -2.26
CA SER A 34 4.08 10.67 -3.59
C SER A 34 4.05 9.37 -4.40
N ALA A 35 3.00 9.19 -5.20
CA ALA A 35 2.81 8.01 -6.00
C ALA A 35 2.29 8.37 -7.39
N ALA A 36 2.73 7.66 -8.41
CA ALA A 36 2.24 7.83 -9.78
C ALA A 36 2.08 6.49 -10.49
N TRP A 37 1.10 6.45 -11.40
CA TRP A 37 0.91 5.35 -12.33
C TRP A 37 1.88 5.48 -13.50
N VAL A 38 2.50 4.36 -13.89
CA VAL A 38 3.32 4.24 -15.09
C VAL A 38 2.87 3.04 -15.92
N GLU A 39 2.88 3.17 -17.25
CA GLU A 39 2.49 2.07 -18.15
C GLU A 39 3.58 1.00 -18.27
N ASP A 40 4.84 1.37 -18.05
CA ASP A 40 5.95 0.42 -17.93
C ASP A 40 6.90 0.85 -16.80
N ALA A 41 6.84 0.12 -15.69
CA ALA A 41 7.63 0.42 -14.49
C ALA A 41 9.10 0.00 -14.61
N ALA A 42 9.45 -0.82 -15.61
CA ALA A 42 10.84 -1.16 -15.90
C ALA A 42 11.49 -0.17 -16.88
N ALA A 43 10.70 0.70 -17.54
CA ALA A 43 11.20 1.73 -18.42
C ALA A 43 11.62 2.99 -17.64
N PRO A 44 12.69 3.68 -18.07
CA PRO A 44 13.00 5.01 -17.54
C PRO A 44 11.86 5.99 -17.81
N SER A 45 11.49 6.75 -16.78
CA SER A 45 10.46 7.80 -16.82
C SER A 45 10.86 8.91 -15.85
N PRO A 46 10.34 10.14 -15.99
CA PRO A 46 10.63 11.19 -15.02
C PRO A 46 10.38 10.76 -13.56
N THR A 47 9.35 9.94 -13.31
CA THR A 47 9.04 9.39 -11.99
C THR A 47 10.04 8.31 -11.54
N THR A 48 10.46 7.41 -12.42
CA THR A 48 11.43 6.34 -12.09
C THR A 48 12.89 6.80 -12.17
N SER A 49 13.13 8.03 -12.63
CA SER A 49 14.43 8.68 -12.72
C SER A 49 14.62 9.83 -11.74
N ALA A 50 13.54 10.32 -11.10
CA ALA A 50 13.64 11.23 -9.96
C ALA A 50 14.35 10.49 -8.83
N GLY A 51 15.56 10.92 -8.47
CA GLY A 51 16.47 10.18 -7.59
C GLY A 51 15.85 9.75 -6.25
N GLY A 52 16.51 8.82 -5.55
CA GLY A 52 16.06 8.34 -4.24
C GLY A 52 15.53 6.90 -4.26
N SER A 53 15.08 6.42 -3.11
CA SER A 53 14.53 5.07 -2.96
C SER A 53 13.05 5.05 -3.37
N ILE A 54 12.65 3.99 -4.09
CA ILE A 54 11.27 3.81 -4.56
C ILE A 54 10.76 2.41 -4.26
N VAL A 55 9.44 2.29 -4.12
CA VAL A 55 8.73 1.02 -4.21
C VAL A 55 7.87 1.02 -5.46
N ILE A 56 7.94 -0.08 -6.20
CA ILE A 56 7.13 -0.30 -7.40
C ILE A 56 6.13 -1.40 -7.09
N VAL A 57 4.83 -1.09 -7.14
CA VAL A 57 3.75 -2.07 -6.97
C VAL A 57 3.10 -2.31 -8.33
N GLN A 58 3.22 -3.54 -8.85
CA GLN A 58 2.61 -3.91 -10.12
C GLN A 58 1.36 -4.77 -9.87
N PRO A 59 0.18 -4.31 -10.34
CA PRO A 59 -1.01 -5.14 -10.36
C PRO A 59 -0.80 -6.24 -11.40
N LEU A 60 -0.57 -7.47 -10.93
CA LEU A 60 -0.55 -8.63 -11.80
C LEU A 60 -1.91 -8.74 -12.49
N ARG A 61 -1.92 -9.11 -13.78
CA ARG A 61 -3.19 -9.41 -14.46
C ARG A 61 -3.92 -10.45 -13.63
N PRO A 62 -5.13 -10.15 -13.12
CA PRO A 62 -5.91 -11.17 -12.47
C PRO A 62 -6.24 -12.23 -13.53
N ALA A 63 -6.16 -13.51 -13.17
CA ALA A 63 -7.01 -14.49 -13.84
C ALA A 63 -8.45 -13.95 -13.73
N ARG A 64 -9.23 -13.98 -14.81
CA ARG A 64 -10.65 -13.55 -14.79
C ARG A 64 -11.32 -14.17 -13.57
N SER A 65 -11.56 -13.38 -12.52
CA SER A 65 -12.27 -13.87 -11.36
C SER A 65 -13.74 -13.94 -11.75
N ARG A 66 -14.26 -15.17 -11.83
CA ARG A 66 -15.70 -15.43 -12.00
C ARG A 66 -16.48 -15.27 -10.69
N ARG A 67 -15.82 -14.91 -9.59
CA ARG A 67 -16.47 -14.71 -8.29
C ARG A 67 -17.00 -13.27 -8.21
N PRO A 68 -18.27 -13.07 -7.81
CA PRO A 68 -18.77 -11.75 -7.48
C PRO A 68 -17.89 -11.10 -6.39
N PRO A 69 -17.81 -9.76 -6.33
CA PRO A 69 -17.06 -9.08 -5.28
C PRO A 69 -17.53 -9.59 -3.92
N LEU A 70 -16.59 -10.01 -3.07
CA LEU A 70 -16.90 -10.28 -1.67
C LEU A 70 -17.38 -8.97 -1.03
N ALA A 71 -18.40 -9.04 -0.20
CA ALA A 71 -18.82 -7.91 0.63
C ALA A 71 -17.74 -7.65 1.67
N GLY A 72 -16.80 -6.76 1.36
CA GLY A 72 -15.73 -6.32 2.26
C GLY A 72 -15.51 -4.82 2.13
N SER A 73 -14.85 -4.23 3.12
CA SER A 73 -14.57 -2.81 3.18
C SER A 73 -13.39 -2.46 2.26
N LYS A 74 -13.42 -1.26 1.67
CA LYS A 74 -12.23 -0.67 1.06
C LYS A 74 -11.42 0.06 2.14
N PRO A 75 -10.14 0.36 1.89
CA PRO A 75 -9.38 1.22 2.79
C PRO A 75 -10.11 2.54 3.05
N GLY A 76 -10.31 2.89 4.33
CA GLY A 76 -11.06 4.07 4.75
C GLY A 76 -12.57 3.88 5.00
N ASP A 77 -13.18 2.77 4.55
CA ASP A 77 -14.63 2.56 4.70
C ASP A 77 -15.05 1.96 6.06
N ALA A 78 -14.13 1.27 6.75
CA ALA A 78 -14.42 0.66 8.06
C ALA A 78 -14.39 1.71 9.20
N PRO A 79 -14.90 1.40 10.39
CA PRO A 79 -14.82 2.33 11.51
C PRO A 79 -13.37 2.44 12.00
N PHE A 80 -12.74 3.57 11.65
CA PHE A 80 -11.38 3.93 12.05
C PHE A 80 -11.40 5.07 13.08
N THR A 81 -10.62 4.93 14.15
CA THR A 81 -10.44 5.98 15.18
C THR A 81 -9.00 6.49 15.13
N GLY A 82 -8.80 7.80 15.03
CA GLY A 82 -7.47 8.41 15.04
C GLY A 82 -6.66 8.18 13.75
N MET A 83 -7.36 7.95 12.63
CA MET A 83 -6.74 7.72 11.32
C MET A 83 -7.20 8.76 10.31
N SER A 84 -6.35 9.02 9.31
CA SER A 84 -6.70 9.81 8.14
C SER A 84 -6.34 9.08 6.86
N PHE A 85 -7.14 9.31 5.82
CA PHE A 85 -6.99 8.70 4.50
C PHE A 85 -7.07 9.81 3.46
N ASN A 86 -5.99 10.00 2.70
CA ASN A 86 -5.90 10.99 1.64
C ASN A 86 -5.70 10.28 0.30
N PRO A 87 -6.75 10.20 -0.55
CA PRO A 87 -6.62 9.65 -1.89
C PRO A 87 -5.55 10.39 -2.69
N ILE A 88 -4.66 9.65 -3.35
CA ILE A 88 -3.65 10.22 -4.26
C ILE A 88 -4.20 10.18 -5.69
N PHE A 89 -4.59 8.97 -6.15
CA PHE A 89 -5.26 8.79 -7.43
C PHE A 89 -6.01 7.44 -7.47
N GLU A 90 -6.90 7.31 -8.44
CA GLU A 90 -7.59 6.06 -8.74
C GLU A 90 -7.69 5.88 -10.26
N ASN A 91 -7.60 4.64 -10.75
CA ASN A 91 -7.84 4.29 -12.15
C ASN A 91 -8.64 2.99 -12.24
N ASP A 92 -8.75 2.36 -13.42
CA ASP A 92 -9.51 1.10 -13.61
C ASP A 92 -8.85 -0.14 -12.98
N ARG A 93 -7.65 -0.02 -12.41
CA ARG A 93 -6.87 -1.14 -11.89
C ARG A 93 -6.59 -1.03 -10.41
N VAL A 94 -6.33 0.18 -9.91
CA VAL A 94 -5.93 0.42 -8.53
C VAL A 94 -6.57 1.70 -7.97
N SER A 95 -6.73 1.72 -6.66
CA SER A 95 -6.93 2.93 -5.85
C SER A 95 -5.69 3.12 -4.98
N VAL A 96 -5.13 4.33 -4.95
CA VAL A 96 -3.90 4.64 -4.20
C VAL A 96 -4.20 5.73 -3.18
N ILE A 97 -3.96 5.43 -1.91
CA ILE A 97 -4.33 6.26 -0.76
C ILE A 97 -3.11 6.39 0.15
N ARG A 98 -2.79 7.61 0.59
CA ARG A 98 -1.89 7.80 1.72
C ARG A 98 -2.70 7.75 3.00
N ALA A 99 -2.33 6.90 3.94
CA ALA A 99 -3.01 6.83 5.23
C ALA A 99 -2.04 7.08 6.37
N ARG A 100 -2.58 7.62 7.46
CA ARG A 100 -1.84 7.86 8.69
C ARG A 100 -2.62 7.33 9.88
N MET A 101 -1.94 6.55 10.72
CA MET A 101 -2.44 6.09 12.00
C MET A 101 -1.74 6.88 13.11
N GLU A 102 -2.47 7.72 13.85
CA GLU A 102 -1.89 8.40 15.01
C GLU A 102 -1.58 7.42 16.15
N VAL A 103 -0.87 7.89 17.17
CA VAL A 103 -0.57 7.10 18.37
C VAL A 103 -1.87 6.64 19.02
N GLY A 104 -2.01 5.32 19.22
CA GLY A 104 -3.22 4.74 19.80
C GLY A 104 -4.41 4.61 18.85
N ALA A 105 -4.26 4.96 17.57
CA ALA A 105 -5.28 4.79 16.55
C ALA A 105 -5.72 3.33 16.40
N ARG A 106 -6.97 3.11 15.96
CA ARG A 106 -7.61 1.79 15.93
C ARG A 106 -8.40 1.57 14.64
N GLU A 107 -8.26 0.37 14.11
CA GLU A 107 -9.11 -0.21 13.08
C GLU A 107 -10.07 -1.17 13.76
N SER A 108 -11.37 -0.91 13.62
CA SER A 108 -12.36 -1.87 14.07
C SER A 108 -12.29 -3.13 13.21
N PHE A 109 -12.77 -4.25 13.76
CA PHE A 109 -12.79 -5.52 13.05
C PHE A 109 -13.54 -5.38 11.72
N HIS A 110 -12.87 -5.72 10.62
CA HIS A 110 -13.43 -5.62 9.28
C HIS A 110 -12.82 -6.68 8.35
N THR A 111 -13.44 -6.84 7.19
CA THR A 111 -13.00 -7.76 6.13
C THR A 111 -12.50 -6.94 4.94
N HIS A 112 -11.32 -7.27 4.39
CA HIS A 112 -10.78 -6.62 3.19
C HIS A 112 -11.59 -6.99 1.95
N GLY A 113 -12.15 -5.99 1.26
CA GLY A 113 -12.91 -6.16 0.01
C GLY A 113 -12.04 -6.27 -1.25
N SER A 114 -10.72 -6.10 -1.12
CA SER A 114 -9.74 -6.16 -2.20
C SER A 114 -8.40 -6.66 -1.68
N GLU A 115 -7.56 -7.21 -2.56
CA GLU A 115 -6.12 -7.29 -2.25
C GLU A 115 -5.55 -5.87 -2.13
N ALA A 116 -4.67 -5.65 -1.16
CA ALA A 116 -3.92 -4.40 -1.01
C ALA A 116 -2.44 -4.65 -0.70
N ILE A 117 -1.59 -3.74 -1.17
CA ILE A 117 -0.20 -3.63 -0.73
C ILE A 117 -0.09 -2.37 0.11
N VAL A 118 0.48 -2.49 1.31
CA VAL A 118 0.78 -1.38 2.22
C VAL A 118 2.28 -1.13 2.18
N VAL A 119 2.69 0.09 1.84
CA VAL A 119 4.09 0.52 1.82
C VAL A 119 4.34 1.45 2.98
N HIS A 120 5.25 1.06 3.88
CA HIS A 120 5.57 1.80 5.09
C HIS A 120 6.51 2.97 4.80
N LEU A 121 6.01 4.21 4.92
CA LEU A 121 6.83 5.43 4.82
C LEU A 121 7.52 5.76 6.15
N SER A 122 6.98 5.26 7.26
CA SER A 122 7.60 5.28 8.57
C SER A 122 7.72 3.86 9.13
N GLY A 123 8.54 3.67 10.16
CA GLY A 123 8.42 2.47 11.00
C GLY A 123 7.14 2.49 11.83
N GLY A 124 6.87 1.40 12.55
CA GLY A 124 5.69 1.31 13.43
C GLY A 124 5.61 -0.01 14.21
N GLU A 125 4.81 0.01 15.27
CA GLU A 125 4.41 -1.19 16.02
C GLU A 125 2.88 -1.25 16.04
N ILE A 126 2.32 -2.25 15.36
CA ILE A 126 0.88 -2.43 15.20
C ILE A 126 0.47 -3.77 15.84
N GLU A 127 -0.41 -3.72 16.83
CA GLU A 127 -1.15 -4.91 17.24
C GLU A 127 -2.16 -5.26 16.16
N ASP A 128 -2.09 -6.48 15.64
CA ASP A 128 -3.01 -7.02 14.66
C ASP A 128 -3.67 -8.25 15.26
N THR A 129 -5.01 -8.28 15.24
CA THR A 129 -5.80 -9.38 15.76
C THR A 129 -6.64 -9.99 14.66
N ALA A 130 -6.37 -11.26 14.35
CA ALA A 130 -7.09 -12.08 13.40
C ALA A 130 -7.32 -13.48 14.00
N ASP A 131 -8.47 -14.09 13.72
CA ASP A 131 -8.83 -15.44 14.20
C ASP A 131 -8.62 -15.66 15.71
N GLY A 132 -8.93 -14.62 16.51
CA GLY A 132 -8.79 -14.64 17.97
C GLY A 132 -7.34 -14.58 18.49
N LYS A 133 -6.36 -14.39 17.61
CA LYS A 133 -4.94 -14.26 17.97
C LYS A 133 -4.44 -12.84 17.69
N THR A 134 -3.79 -12.25 18.68
CA THR A 134 -3.10 -10.95 18.53
C THR A 134 -1.60 -11.16 18.34
N VAL A 135 -1.01 -10.43 17.39
CA VAL A 135 0.43 -10.33 17.17
C VAL A 135 0.84 -8.86 17.09
N VAL A 136 2.08 -8.55 17.48
CA VAL A 136 2.64 -7.20 17.26
C VAL A 136 3.50 -7.24 16.00
N LYS A 137 3.00 -6.64 14.92
CA LYS A 137 3.75 -6.39 13.67
C LYS A 137 4.69 -5.21 13.89
N ARG A 138 5.97 -5.40 13.57
CA ARG A 138 7.03 -4.39 13.72
C ARG A 138 7.57 -4.03 12.34
N TRP A 139 7.26 -2.82 11.89
CA TRP A 139 7.57 -2.35 10.55
C TRP A 139 8.72 -1.34 10.57
N LYS A 140 9.50 -1.34 9.50
CA LYS A 140 10.54 -0.35 9.19
C LYS A 140 10.13 0.46 7.97
N HIS A 141 10.76 1.62 7.83
CA HIS A 141 10.66 2.42 6.61
C HIS A 141 11.04 1.57 5.38
N GLY A 142 10.18 1.59 4.37
CA GLY A 142 10.32 0.86 3.12
C GLY A 142 9.89 -0.61 3.18
N ASP A 143 9.40 -1.10 4.33
CA ASP A 143 8.78 -2.41 4.40
C ASP A 143 7.46 -2.42 3.62
N VAL A 144 7.11 -3.62 3.13
CA VAL A 144 5.92 -3.85 2.32
C VAL A 144 5.11 -4.97 2.95
N GLU A 145 3.84 -4.69 3.20
CA GLU A 145 2.85 -5.63 3.72
C GLU A 145 1.81 -5.96 2.66
N PHE A 146 1.32 -7.20 2.66
CA PHE A 146 0.26 -7.65 1.76
C PHE A 146 -0.99 -8.01 2.56
N GLU A 147 -2.08 -7.31 2.27
CA GLU A 147 -3.40 -7.58 2.80
C GLU A 147 -4.23 -8.35 1.76
N SER A 148 -4.70 -9.53 2.15
CA SER A 148 -5.35 -10.47 1.23
C SER A 148 -6.84 -10.15 1.07
N LEU A 149 -7.39 -10.36 -0.12
CA LEU A 149 -8.84 -10.30 -0.32
C LEU A 149 -9.56 -11.27 0.62
N GLY A 150 -10.53 -10.75 1.37
CA GLY A 150 -11.35 -11.54 2.29
C GLY A 150 -10.69 -11.86 3.64
N SER A 151 -9.44 -11.43 3.89
CA SER A 151 -8.88 -11.49 5.24
C SER A 151 -9.68 -10.57 6.17
N SER A 152 -9.81 -10.95 7.43
CA SER A 152 -10.52 -10.15 8.43
C SER A 152 -9.65 -9.95 9.65
N HIS A 153 -9.57 -8.71 10.13
CA HIS A 153 -8.76 -8.36 11.28
C HIS A 153 -9.24 -7.05 11.93
N SER A 154 -8.71 -6.78 13.12
CA SER A 154 -8.69 -5.46 13.75
C SER A 154 -7.26 -5.09 14.08
N ALA A 155 -6.94 -3.81 14.07
CA ALA A 155 -5.59 -3.33 14.35
C ALA A 155 -5.57 -2.16 15.33
N ARG A 156 -4.46 -2.03 16.06
CA ARG A 156 -4.20 -0.91 16.96
C ARG A 156 -2.75 -0.47 16.84
N ASN A 157 -2.53 0.82 16.68
CA ASN A 157 -1.19 1.39 16.80
C ASN A 157 -0.76 1.42 18.28
N VAL A 158 0.30 0.69 18.60
CA VAL A 158 0.90 0.63 19.95
C VAL A 158 2.28 1.27 20.03
N GLY A 159 2.77 1.84 18.92
CA GLY A 159 4.02 2.57 18.85
C GLY A 159 3.84 4.06 18.54
N GLY A 160 4.82 4.62 17.82
CA GLY A 160 4.72 5.97 17.25
C GLY A 160 3.71 6.06 16.10
N ALA A 161 3.39 7.28 15.66
CA ALA A 161 2.49 7.46 14.53
C ALA A 161 3.04 6.81 13.25
N VAL A 162 2.16 6.16 12.49
CA VAL A 162 2.51 5.38 11.31
C VAL A 162 1.97 6.06 10.05
N ASP A 163 2.81 6.18 9.02
CA ASP A 163 2.47 6.76 7.71
C ASP A 163 2.75 5.73 6.61
N VAL A 164 1.76 5.52 5.74
CA VAL A 164 1.77 4.46 4.72
C VAL A 164 1.17 4.95 3.41
N VAL A 165 1.55 4.30 2.31
CA VAL A 165 0.79 4.33 1.05
C VAL A 165 0.16 2.96 0.83
N LEU A 166 -1.16 2.93 0.67
CA LEU A 166 -1.91 1.75 0.27
C LEU A 166 -2.15 1.75 -1.24
N VAL A 167 -1.91 0.61 -1.86
CA VAL A 167 -2.28 0.32 -3.26
C VAL A 167 -3.26 -0.84 -3.24
N ALA A 168 -4.55 -0.53 -3.42
CA ALA A 168 -5.62 -1.52 -3.43
C ALA A 168 -6.02 -1.87 -4.87
N LEU A 169 -6.18 -3.16 -5.17
CA LEU A 169 -6.68 -3.60 -6.47
C LEU A 169 -8.18 -3.31 -6.61
N LYS A 170 -8.59 -2.80 -7.77
CA LYS A 170 -10.01 -2.70 -8.09
C LYS A 170 -10.55 -4.02 -8.63
N PRO A 171 -11.76 -4.43 -8.24
CA PRO A 171 -12.48 -5.50 -8.92
C PRO A 171 -12.67 -5.12 -10.39
N ARG A 172 -12.57 -6.11 -11.28
CA ARG A 172 -12.93 -5.97 -12.69
C ARG A 172 -14.21 -6.72 -12.99
#